data_AF-A0A7W1IAP6-F1
#
_entry.id   AF-A0A7W1IAP6-F1
#
_cell.length_a   1.000
_cell.length_b   1.000
_cell.length_c   1.000
_cell.angle_alpha   90.00
_cell.angle_beta   90.00
_cell.angle_gamma   90.00
#
_symmetry.space_group_name_H-M   'P 1'
#
loop_
_entity.id
_entity.type
_entity.pdbx_description
1 polymer ?
#
loop_
_entity_poly.entity_id
_entity_poly.type
_entity_poly.pdbx_seq_one_letter_code
_entity_poly.pdbx_strand_id
1 'polypeptide(L)'
;MMVRREALDRVGGFQQPAGALYVDLPTWLLVAATARGRARRLDAVLGYYRIHGGQISTEFRFDYFTSQGPVVAAAMKAIPPGELGRLGWTERHHKKADACAALARGIAFLRAGKSSEARSNFWAALFPLSPARKTMRALLGLASSYSRLDLLSAVDRTRSQLHRI
;
A
#
# COMPACT_ATOMS: atom_id res chain seq x y z
N MET A 1 5.25 14.70 12.15
CA MET A 1 5.86 15.25 10.91
C MET A 1 5.80 16.75 11.00
N MET A 2 6.87 17.45 10.64
CA MET A 2 6.85 18.90 10.47
C MET A 2 7.16 19.21 9.00
N VAL A 3 6.31 20.01 8.37
CA VAL A 3 6.43 20.40 6.96
C VAL A 3 6.27 21.90 6.85
N ARG A 4 7.07 22.55 6.00
CA ARG A 4 6.87 23.96 5.69
C ARG A 4 5.63 24.08 4.81
N ARG A 5 4.80 25.10 5.06
CA ARG A 5 3.60 25.38 4.26
C ARG A 5 3.89 25.37 2.76
N GLU A 6 4.93 26.07 2.32
CA GLU A 6 5.37 26.14 0.92
C GLU A 6 5.62 24.77 0.25
N ALA A 7 6.02 23.75 1.01
CA ALA A 7 6.26 22.42 0.48
C ALA A 7 4.94 21.66 0.27
N LEU A 8 3.94 21.91 1.12
CA LEU A 8 2.60 21.37 0.96
C LEU A 8 1.85 22.08 -0.18
N ASP A 9 1.98 23.41 -0.28
CA ASP A 9 1.39 24.20 -1.35
C ASP A 9 1.93 23.76 -2.72
N ARG A 10 3.23 23.45 -2.82
CA ARG A 10 3.88 22.97 -4.07
C ARG A 10 3.30 21.66 -4.60
N VAL A 11 2.82 20.79 -3.71
CA VAL A 11 2.20 19.51 -4.10
C VAL A 11 0.68 19.61 -4.22
N GLY A 12 0.10 20.81 -4.06
CA GLY A 12 -1.34 21.03 -4.16
C GLY A 12 -2.13 20.62 -2.91
N GLY A 13 -1.50 20.63 -1.73
CA GLY A 13 -2.17 20.28 -0.47
C GLY A 13 -2.10 18.80 -0.11
N PHE A 14 -2.98 18.37 0.80
CA PHE A 14 -3.12 16.97 1.18
C PHE A 14 -3.70 16.14 0.05
N GLN A 15 -3.09 14.99 -0.19
CA GLN A 15 -3.39 14.11 -1.31
C GLN A 15 -4.21 12.92 -0.83
N GLN A 16 -5.38 12.69 -1.42
CA GLN A 16 -6.21 11.52 -1.15
C GLN A 16 -6.61 10.85 -2.47
N PRO A 17 -5.77 9.96 -3.01
CA PRO A 17 -6.13 9.19 -4.20
C PRO A 17 -7.45 8.44 -3.98
N ALA A 18 -8.23 8.28 -5.05
CA ALA A 18 -9.51 7.58 -4.98
C ALA A 18 -9.36 6.17 -4.37
N GLY A 19 -10.18 5.87 -3.35
CA GLY A 19 -10.13 4.60 -2.62
C GLY A 19 -9.04 4.51 -1.55
N ALA A 20 -8.19 5.52 -1.37
CA ALA A 20 -7.26 5.57 -0.25
C ALA A 20 -7.98 6.00 1.04
N LEU A 21 -7.81 5.21 2.10
CA LEU A 21 -8.36 5.46 3.43
C LEU A 21 -7.45 6.37 4.28
N TYR A 22 -6.47 7.01 3.65
CA TYR A 22 -5.44 7.81 4.30
C TYR A 22 -4.92 8.88 3.34
N VAL A 23 -4.41 9.97 3.93
CA VAL A 23 -3.85 11.11 3.20
C VAL A 23 -2.35 11.26 3.40
N ASP A 24 -1.81 10.65 4.46
CA ASP A 24 -0.44 10.85 4.91
C ASP A 24 0.59 10.28 3.92
N LEU A 25 0.52 8.99 3.60
CA LEU A 25 1.45 8.32 2.69
C LEU A 25 1.59 9.02 1.32
N PRO A 26 0.51 9.26 0.55
CA PRO A 26 0.63 9.92 -0.76
C PRO A 26 1.17 11.35 -0.63
N THR A 27 0.72 12.10 0.38
CA THR A 27 1.20 13.48 0.62
C THR A 27 2.68 13.49 0.92
N TRP A 28 3.15 12.64 1.83
CA TRP A 28 4.56 12.64 2.25
C TRP A 28 5.49 12.11 1.17
N LEU A 29 5.04 11.17 0.33
CA LEU A 29 5.83 10.73 -0.83
C LEU A 29 6.06 11.89 -1.81
N LEU A 30 5.01 12.65 -2.14
CA LEU A 30 5.11 13.79 -3.06
C LEU A 30 5.91 14.95 -2.47
N VAL A 31 5.71 15.26 -1.19
CA VAL A 31 6.51 16.27 -0.49
C VAL A 31 7.99 15.86 -0.44
N ALA A 32 8.29 14.60 -0.12
CA ALA A 32 9.66 14.11 -0.05
C ALA A 32 10.35 14.17 -1.43
N ALA A 33 9.63 13.77 -2.49
CA ALA A 33 10.12 13.84 -3.86
C ALA A 33 10.48 15.28 -4.27
N THR A 34 9.57 16.23 -4.01
CA THR A 34 9.76 17.63 -4.39
C THR A 34 10.68 18.41 -3.43
N ALA A 35 11.07 17.83 -2.31
CA ALA A 35 11.94 18.47 -1.32
C ALA A 35 13.41 18.58 -1.74
N ARG A 36 13.85 17.91 -2.82
CA ARG A 36 15.23 17.95 -3.35
C ARG A 36 16.31 17.73 -2.27
N GLY A 37 16.13 16.72 -1.42
CA GLY A 37 17.08 16.37 -0.36
C GLY A 37 16.99 17.22 0.93
N ARG A 38 15.98 18.09 1.05
CA ARG A 38 15.72 18.88 2.27
C ARG A 38 14.90 18.16 3.34
N ALA A 39 14.47 16.92 3.06
CA ALA A 39 13.85 16.08 4.08
C ALA A 39 14.91 15.57 5.05
N ARG A 40 14.67 15.74 6.36
CA ARG A 40 15.57 15.25 7.42
C ARG A 40 14.79 14.35 8.37
N ARG A 41 15.34 13.18 8.66
CA ARG A 41 14.87 12.31 9.75
C ARG A 41 15.45 12.84 11.06
N LEU A 42 14.59 13.00 12.06
CA LEU A 42 15.00 13.23 13.44
C LEU A 42 14.76 11.95 14.23
N ASP A 43 15.82 11.40 14.81
CA ASP A 43 15.75 10.13 15.55
C ASP A 43 15.51 10.40 17.04
N ALA A 44 14.33 10.95 17.35
CA ALA A 44 13.91 11.27 18.70
C ALA A 44 12.41 10.97 18.88
N VAL A 45 12.01 10.62 20.10
CA VAL A 45 10.59 10.49 20.45
C VAL A 45 10.00 11.89 20.57
N LEU A 46 9.18 12.28 19.59
CA LEU A 46 8.54 13.60 19.53
C LEU A 46 7.09 13.61 20.03
N GLY A 47 6.51 12.43 20.27
CA GLY A 47 5.13 12.32 20.71
C GLY A 47 4.64 10.88 20.75
N TYR A 48 3.48 10.70 21.36
CA TYR A 48 2.77 9.44 21.47
C TYR A 48 1.45 9.54 20.70
N TYR A 49 1.00 8.43 20.11
CA TYR A 49 -0.32 8.34 19.48
C TYR A 49 -1.14 7.25 20.16
N ARG A 50 -2.44 7.48 20.29
CA ARG A 50 -3.37 6.51 20.89
C ARG A 50 -3.87 5.56 19.81
N ILE A 51 -3.86 4.27 20.12
CA ILE A 51 -4.45 3.21 19.30
C ILE A 51 -5.80 2.89 19.91
N HIS A 52 -6.89 3.09 19.17
CA HIS A 52 -8.24 2.70 19.59
C HIS A 52 -8.81 1.61 18.68
N GLY A 53 -9.74 0.79 19.20
CA GLY A 53 -10.28 -0.37 18.49
C GLY A 53 -11.02 0.00 17.19
N GLY A 54 -11.71 1.14 17.18
CA GLY A 54 -12.46 1.66 16.02
C GLY A 54 -11.65 2.57 15.09
N GLN A 55 -10.32 2.54 15.11
CA GLN A 55 -9.54 3.35 14.17
C GLN A 55 -9.57 2.74 12.77
N ILE A 56 -9.56 3.58 11.73
CA ILE A 56 -9.65 3.14 10.32
C ILE A 56 -8.56 2.13 9.97
N SER A 57 -7.33 2.31 10.46
CA SER A 57 -6.20 1.40 10.20
C SER A 57 -6.37 0.01 10.85
N THR A 58 -7.25 -0.10 11.86
CA THR A 58 -7.62 -1.37 12.51
C THR A 58 -8.88 -1.96 11.87
N GLU A 59 -9.92 -1.16 11.68
CA GLU A 59 -11.21 -1.60 11.13
C GLU A 59 -11.09 -2.02 9.66
N PHE A 60 -10.44 -1.19 8.86
CA PHE A 60 -10.23 -1.42 7.43
C PHE A 60 -8.80 -1.88 7.14
N ARG A 61 -8.18 -2.59 8.09
CA ARG A 61 -6.76 -2.98 8.02
C ARG A 61 -6.38 -3.62 6.69
N PHE A 62 -7.24 -4.47 6.17
CA PHE A 62 -6.99 -5.13 4.90
C PHE A 62 -6.96 -4.15 3.72
N ASP A 63 -8.02 -3.36 3.55
CA ASP A 63 -8.12 -2.38 2.46
C ASP A 63 -7.07 -1.26 2.60
N TYR A 64 -6.74 -0.89 3.84
CA TYR A 64 -5.67 0.04 4.18
C TYR A 64 -4.31 -0.45 3.66
N PHE A 65 -3.94 -1.71 3.92
CA PHE A 65 -2.63 -2.22 3.48
C PHE A 65 -2.57 -2.56 1.99
N THR A 66 -3.69 -2.96 1.37
CA THR A 66 -3.72 -3.32 -0.05
C THR A 66 -3.69 -2.07 -0.93
N SER A 67 -4.26 -0.96 -0.49
CA SER A 67 -4.21 0.33 -1.21
C SER A 67 -2.82 0.99 -1.24
N GLN A 68 -1.91 0.64 -0.34
CA GLN A 68 -0.56 1.23 -0.29
C GLN A 68 0.28 0.94 -1.54
N GLY A 69 0.22 -0.27 -2.08
CA GLY A 69 0.98 -0.66 -3.26
C GLY A 69 0.69 0.24 -4.47
N PRO A 70 -0.59 0.34 -4.90
CA PRO A 70 -1.01 1.26 -5.95
C PRO A 70 -0.62 2.71 -5.70
N VAL A 71 -0.80 3.22 -4.48
CA VAL A 71 -0.45 4.60 -4.12
C VAL A 71 1.05 4.86 -4.28
N VAL A 72 1.90 3.97 -3.78
CA VAL A 72 3.35 4.08 -3.92
C VAL A 72 3.74 4.00 -5.41
N ALA A 73 3.19 3.05 -6.16
CA ALA A 73 3.50 2.91 -7.58
C ALA A 73 3.11 4.17 -8.38
N ALA A 74 1.93 4.74 -8.10
CA ALA A 74 1.48 5.98 -8.73
C ALA A 74 2.37 7.17 -8.35
N ALA A 75 2.69 7.33 -7.07
CA ALA A 75 3.56 8.40 -6.59
C ALA A 75 4.95 8.33 -7.23
N MET A 76 5.55 7.14 -7.34
CA MET A 76 6.88 6.99 -7.94
C MET A 76 6.89 7.25 -9.44
N LYS A 77 5.80 6.95 -10.16
CA LYS A 77 5.67 7.31 -11.58
C LYS A 77 5.67 8.83 -11.83
N ALA A 78 5.24 9.61 -10.84
CA ALA A 78 5.23 11.07 -10.93
C ALA A 78 6.62 11.70 -10.68
N ILE A 79 7.61 10.93 -10.22
CA ILE A 79 8.95 11.41 -9.89
C ILE A 79 9.89 11.14 -11.07
N PRO A 80 10.69 12.12 -11.52
CA PRO A 80 11.68 11.90 -12.57
C PRO A 80 12.66 10.75 -12.21
N PRO A 81 13.03 9.87 -13.16
CA PRO A 81 13.91 8.72 -12.89
C PRO A 81 15.25 9.10 -12.23
N GLY A 82 15.82 10.24 -12.63
CA GLY A 82 17.06 10.76 -12.03
C GLY A 82 16.93 11.16 -10.56
N GLU A 83 15.73 11.52 -10.09
CA GLU A 83 15.48 11.82 -8.68
C GLU A 83 15.20 10.54 -7.89
N LEU A 84 14.49 9.56 -8.47
CA LEU A 84 14.28 8.24 -7.87
C LEU A 84 15.61 7.56 -7.51
N GLY A 85 16.59 7.59 -8.42
CA GLY A 85 17.92 7.05 -8.16
C GLY A 85 18.62 7.71 -6.96
N ARG A 86 18.50 9.04 -6.80
CA ARG A 86 19.08 9.77 -5.65
C ARG A 86 18.39 9.43 -4.33
N LEU A 87 17.12 9.06 -4.37
CA LEU A 87 16.36 8.61 -3.21
C LEU A 87 16.69 7.15 -2.82
N GLY A 88 17.61 6.49 -3.52
CA GLY A 88 17.91 5.07 -3.32
C GLY A 88 16.76 4.16 -3.77
N TRP A 89 15.85 4.69 -4.61
CA TRP A 89 14.80 3.89 -5.21
C TRP A 89 15.42 3.02 -6.31
N THR A 90 15.35 1.70 -6.12
CA THR A 90 15.99 0.71 -7.00
C THR A 90 14.97 -0.12 -7.74
N GLU A 91 15.42 -0.90 -8.73
CA GLU A 91 14.58 -1.86 -9.45
C GLU A 91 13.85 -2.84 -8.49
N ARG A 92 14.51 -3.23 -7.39
CA ARG A 92 13.88 -4.04 -6.34
C ARG A 92 12.67 -3.36 -5.71
N HIS A 93 12.73 -2.04 -5.51
CA HIS A 93 11.62 -1.25 -4.98
C HIS A 93 10.48 -1.15 -5.99
N HIS A 94 10.79 -0.96 -7.29
CA HIS A 94 9.80 -1.02 -8.37
C HIS A 94 9.07 -2.37 -8.41
N LYS A 95 9.82 -3.46 -8.52
CA LYS A 95 9.26 -4.82 -8.55
C LYS A 95 8.38 -5.12 -7.33
N LYS A 96 8.79 -4.67 -6.15
CA LYS A 96 8.01 -4.80 -4.91
C LYS A 96 6.71 -3.98 -4.95
N ALA A 97 6.76 -2.74 -5.42
CA ALA A 97 5.59 -1.88 -5.56
C ALA A 97 4.59 -2.47 -6.56
N ASP A 98 5.07 -2.93 -7.71
CA ASP A 98 4.26 -3.56 -8.77
C ASP A 98 3.59 -4.84 -8.28
N ALA A 99 4.30 -5.68 -7.52
CA ALA A 99 3.71 -6.89 -6.94
C ALA A 99 2.64 -6.58 -5.88
N CYS A 100 2.84 -5.52 -5.09
CA CYS A 100 1.80 -5.06 -4.15
C CYS A 100 0.57 -4.53 -4.91
N ALA A 101 0.78 -3.79 -6.00
CA ALA A 101 -0.30 -3.31 -6.84
C ALA A 101 -1.03 -4.46 -7.56
N ALA A 102 -0.30 -5.47 -8.03
CA ALA A 102 -0.87 -6.69 -8.61
C ALA A 102 -1.70 -7.45 -7.59
N LEU A 103 -1.21 -7.64 -6.36
CA LEU A 103 -1.99 -8.26 -5.29
C LEU A 103 -3.31 -7.50 -5.05
N ALA A 104 -3.25 -6.17 -4.95
CA ALA A 104 -4.44 -5.33 -4.75
C ALA A 104 -5.45 -5.47 -5.89
N ARG A 105 -4.98 -5.46 -7.15
CA ARG A 105 -5.85 -5.69 -8.32
C ARG A 105 -6.45 -7.11 -8.34
N GLY A 106 -5.65 -8.12 -7.99
CA GLY A 106 -6.12 -9.51 -7.92
C GLY A 106 -7.28 -9.66 -6.93
N ILE A 107 -7.17 -9.02 -5.77
CA ILE A 107 -8.23 -8.95 -4.75
C ILE A 107 -9.47 -8.23 -5.31
N ALA A 108 -9.29 -7.07 -5.94
CA ALA A 108 -10.40 -6.31 -6.51
C ALA A 108 -11.15 -7.11 -7.60
N PHE A 109 -10.42 -7.78 -8.49
CA PHE A 109 -11.01 -8.63 -9.53
C PHE A 109 -11.70 -9.86 -8.95
N LEU A 110 -11.13 -10.48 -7.92
CA LEU A 110 -11.77 -11.60 -7.22
C LEU A 110 -13.12 -11.17 -6.62
N ARG A 111 -13.16 -10.02 -5.93
CA ARG A 111 -14.40 -9.44 -5.38
C ARG A 111 -15.42 -9.07 -6.47
N ALA A 112 -14.95 -8.68 -7.65
CA ALA A 112 -15.79 -8.38 -8.80
C ALA A 112 -16.21 -9.62 -9.62
N GLY A 113 -15.87 -10.85 -9.18
CA GLY A 113 -16.18 -12.09 -9.89
C GLY A 113 -15.33 -12.36 -11.14
N LYS A 114 -14.37 -11.48 -11.46
CA LYS A 114 -13.49 -11.53 -12.64
C LYS A 114 -12.32 -12.50 -12.40
N SER A 115 -12.63 -13.79 -12.41
CA SER A 115 -11.72 -14.85 -11.96
C SER A 115 -10.45 -14.98 -12.81
N SER A 116 -10.52 -14.72 -14.12
CA SER A 116 -9.36 -14.82 -15.02
C SER A 116 -8.34 -13.72 -14.73
N GLU A 117 -8.82 -12.48 -14.63
CA GLU A 117 -8.03 -11.29 -14.34
C GLU A 117 -7.46 -11.34 -12.92
N ALA A 118 -8.22 -11.89 -11.97
CA ALA A 118 -7.75 -12.15 -10.62
C ALA A 118 -6.53 -13.09 -10.61
N ARG A 119 -6.60 -14.23 -11.33
CA ARG A 119 -5.49 -15.19 -11.43
C ARG A 119 -4.23 -14.56 -11.98
N SER A 120 -4.34 -13.86 -13.10
CA SER A 120 -3.20 -13.18 -13.75
C SER A 120 -2.49 -12.24 -12.77
N ASN A 121 -3.26 -11.45 -12.02
CA ASN A 121 -2.72 -10.51 -11.04
C ASN A 121 -2.13 -11.20 -9.80
N PHE A 122 -2.72 -12.29 -9.30
CA PHE A 122 -2.13 -13.04 -8.20
C PHE A 122 -0.83 -13.76 -8.58
N TRP A 123 -0.74 -14.27 -9.81
CA TRP A 123 0.51 -14.81 -10.35
C TRP A 123 1.61 -13.74 -10.43
N ALA A 124 1.28 -12.56 -10.97
CA ALA A 124 2.20 -11.43 -11.04
C ALA A 124 2.67 -10.96 -9.64
N ALA A 125 1.86 -11.19 -8.60
CA ALA A 125 2.22 -10.84 -7.24
C ALA A 125 3.22 -11.83 -6.59
N LEU A 126 3.26 -13.11 -6.96
CA LEU A 126 4.00 -14.14 -6.21
C LEU A 126 5.52 -13.94 -6.16
N PHE A 127 6.13 -13.57 -7.29
CA PHE A 127 7.58 -13.60 -7.46
C PHE A 127 8.36 -12.41 -6.86
N PRO A 128 7.81 -11.18 -6.78
CA PRO A 128 8.56 -10.05 -6.22
C PRO A 128 8.30 -9.77 -4.73
N LEU A 129 7.41 -10.52 -4.07
CA LEU A 129 7.02 -10.28 -2.68
C LEU A 129 7.98 -10.95 -1.70
N SER A 130 8.74 -10.13 -0.97
CA SER A 130 9.70 -10.57 0.05
C SER A 130 9.10 -10.96 1.43
N PRO A 131 7.88 -10.53 1.85
CA PRO A 131 7.28 -11.05 3.09
C PRO A 131 6.39 -12.27 2.83
N ALA A 132 6.67 -13.38 3.52
CA ALA A 132 5.90 -14.63 3.47
C ALA A 132 4.37 -14.43 3.60
N ARG A 133 3.94 -13.43 4.37
CA ARG A 133 2.51 -13.09 4.53
C ARG A 133 1.86 -12.63 3.22
N LYS A 134 2.58 -11.86 2.39
CA LYS A 134 2.02 -11.37 1.10
C LYS A 134 2.02 -12.50 0.06
N THR A 135 3.03 -13.37 0.08
CA THR A 135 3.06 -14.61 -0.72
C THR A 135 1.89 -15.53 -0.37
N MET A 136 1.65 -15.78 0.93
CA MET A 136 0.50 -16.57 1.38
C MET A 136 -0.84 -15.99 0.90
N ARG A 137 -1.00 -14.66 0.93
CA ARG A 137 -2.20 -14.00 0.41
C ARG A 137 -2.36 -14.17 -1.10
N ALA A 138 -1.28 -14.09 -1.87
CA ALA A 138 -1.34 -14.36 -3.31
C ALA A 138 -1.74 -15.82 -3.59
N LEU A 139 -1.21 -16.79 -2.82
CA LEU A 139 -1.60 -18.20 -2.93
C LEU A 139 -3.06 -18.45 -2.56
N LEU A 140 -3.54 -17.87 -1.46
CA LEU A 140 -4.94 -17.95 -1.06
C LEU A 140 -5.87 -17.30 -2.10
N GLY A 141 -5.43 -16.18 -2.70
CA GLY A 141 -6.13 -15.52 -3.79
C GLY A 141 -6.22 -16.41 -5.04
N LEU A 142 -5.13 -17.10 -5.42
CA LEU A 142 -5.14 -18.08 -6.50
C LEU A 142 -6.11 -19.22 -6.20
N ALA A 143 -5.99 -19.85 -5.03
CA ALA A 143 -6.89 -20.93 -4.61
C ALA A 143 -8.36 -20.48 -4.64
N SER A 144 -8.64 -19.25 -4.18
CA SER A 144 -9.98 -18.66 -4.22
C SER A 144 -10.49 -18.48 -5.65
N SER A 145 -9.63 -18.01 -6.55
CA SER A 145 -9.99 -17.78 -7.96
C SER A 145 -10.19 -19.07 -8.78
N TYR A 146 -9.59 -20.20 -8.37
CA TYR A 146 -9.82 -21.51 -8.99
C TYR A 146 -11.06 -22.20 -8.42
N SER A 147 -11.22 -22.17 -7.10
CA SER A 147 -12.34 -22.85 -6.40
C SER A 147 -13.64 -22.05 -6.40
N ARG A 148 -13.60 -20.74 -6.72
CA ARG A 148 -14.70 -19.78 -6.53
C ARG A 148 -15.18 -19.65 -5.07
N LEU A 149 -14.38 -20.10 -4.11
CA LEU A 149 -14.61 -19.92 -2.68
C LEU A 149 -13.70 -18.81 -2.17
N ASP A 150 -14.24 -17.83 -1.45
CA ASP A 150 -13.45 -16.69 -0.93
C ASP A 150 -12.66 -17.06 0.34
N LEU A 151 -11.60 -17.84 0.16
CA LEU A 151 -10.68 -18.26 1.22
C LEU A 151 -9.90 -17.06 1.78
N LEU A 152 -9.69 -16.03 0.96
CA LEU A 152 -8.96 -14.82 1.35
C LEU A 152 -9.74 -14.06 2.44
N SER A 153 -11.03 -13.79 2.20
CA SER A 153 -11.89 -13.11 3.17
C SER A 153 -12.10 -13.93 4.44
N ALA A 154 -12.14 -15.26 4.34
CA ALA A 154 -12.26 -16.14 5.51
C ALA A 154 -11.07 -15.94 6.48
N VAL A 155 -9.84 -15.93 5.98
CA VAL A 155 -8.63 -15.72 6.79
C VAL A 155 -8.56 -14.31 7.38
N ASP A 156 -9.01 -13.29 6.66
CA ASP A 156 -8.97 -11.92 7.16
C ASP A 156 -10.08 -11.65 8.21
N ARG A 157 -11.27 -12.27 8.09
CA ARG A 157 -12.36 -12.17 9.09
C ARG A 157 -11.96 -12.77 10.44
N THR A 158 -11.37 -13.97 10.46
CA THR A 158 -10.95 -14.65 11.70
C THR A 158 -9.95 -13.82 12.50
N ARG A 159 -9.11 -13.01 11.83
CA ARG A 159 -8.14 -12.12 12.49
C ARG A 159 -8.74 -10.81 13.01
N SER A 160 -9.78 -10.30 12.37
CA SER A 160 -10.48 -9.09 12.85
C SER A 160 -11.19 -9.33 14.19
N GLN A 161 -11.67 -10.56 14.43
CA GLN A 161 -12.35 -10.93 15.67
C GLN A 161 -11.39 -11.12 16.86
N LEU A 162 -10.17 -11.62 16.62
CA LEU A 162 -9.14 -11.80 17.64
C LEU A 162 -8.59 -10.50 18.25
N HIS A 163 -8.86 -9.34 17.63
CA HIS A 163 -8.43 -8.02 18.12
C HIS A 163 -9.59 -7.19 18.71
N ARG A 164 -10.78 -7.79 18.86
CA ARG A 164 -11.96 -7.18 19.51
C ARG A 164 -12.17 -7.67 20.96
N ILE A 165 -11.25 -8.47 21.49
CA ILE A 165 -11.18 -8.95 22.88
C ILE A 165 -10.01 -8.25 23.54
#